data_AF-A0A947BRY7-F1
#
_entry.id   AF-A0A947BRY7-F1
#
_cell.length_a   1.000
_cell.length_b   1.000
_cell.length_c   1.000
_cell.angle_alpha   90.00
_cell.angle_beta   90.00
_cell.angle_gamma   90.00
#
_symmetry.space_group_name_H-M   'P 1'
#
loop_
_entity.id
_entity.type
_entity.pdbx_description
1 polymer ?
#
loop_
_entity_poly.entity_id
_entity_poly.type
_entity_poly.pdbx_seq_one_letter_code
_entity_poly.pdbx_strand_id
1 'polypeptide(L)'
;MGIDFQLHRASVDIAKGFRQFQKADSALSNDNIDSAVKHLNKGLDCFATAQEHVVKAEDDAYNKAGEEIDKGNKELQKSIDAYADGNADRAISQYESAMDSYDKALDLID
;
A
#
# COMPACT_ATOMS: atom_id res chain seq x y z
N MET A 1 23.23 9.25 -6.99
CA MET A 1 22.16 9.54 -6.01
C MET A 1 22.12 8.33 -5.09
N GLY A 2 22.54 8.46 -3.83
CA GLY A 2 22.84 7.31 -2.97
C GLY A 2 21.60 6.55 -2.50
N ILE A 3 21.80 5.30 -2.06
CA ILE A 3 20.77 4.38 -1.56
C ILE A 3 19.92 5.02 -0.44
N ASP A 4 20.56 5.69 0.52
CA ASP A 4 19.89 6.41 1.63
C ASP A 4 18.85 7.42 1.16
N PHE A 5 19.08 8.06 0.02
CA PHE A 5 18.16 9.05 -0.52
C PHE A 5 16.92 8.40 -1.16
N GLN A 6 17.05 7.22 -1.76
CA GLN A 6 15.91 6.48 -2.29
C GLN A 6 15.08 5.87 -1.15
N LEU A 7 15.74 5.35 -0.12
CA LEU A 7 15.08 4.85 1.09
C LEU A 7 14.28 5.92 1.83
N HIS A 8 14.84 7.11 1.95
CA HIS A 8 14.12 8.23 2.54
C HIS A 8 12.86 8.58 1.73
N ARG A 9 12.90 8.53 0.41
CA ARG A 9 11.71 8.76 -0.43
C ARG A 9 10.68 7.65 -0.27
N ALA A 10 11.12 6.40 -0.34
CA ALA A 10 10.26 5.24 -0.14
C ALA A 10 9.52 5.31 1.21
N SER A 11 10.25 5.53 2.32
CA SER A 11 9.65 5.64 3.65
C SER A 11 8.65 6.80 3.76
N VAL A 12 8.95 7.96 3.15
CA VAL A 12 8.02 9.09 3.10
C VAL A 12 6.73 8.74 2.35
N ASP A 13 6.83 8.04 1.22
CA ASP A 13 5.66 7.66 0.43
C ASP A 13 4.85 6.54 1.09
N ILE A 14 5.51 5.55 1.70
CA ILE A 14 4.85 4.53 2.54
C ILE A 14 4.07 5.19 3.68
N ALA A 15 4.67 6.14 4.39
CA ALA A 15 4.00 6.87 5.47
C ALA A 15 2.78 7.68 4.98
N LYS A 16 2.85 8.25 3.76
CA LYS A 16 1.67 8.88 3.14
C LYS A 16 0.60 7.85 2.79
N GLY A 17 0.99 6.68 2.29
CA GLY A 17 0.11 5.56 1.97
C GLY A 17 -0.71 5.13 3.19
N PHE A 18 -0.05 4.82 4.31
CA PHE A 18 -0.73 4.47 5.56
C PHE A 18 -1.67 5.56 6.08
N ARG A 19 -1.32 6.84 5.92
CA ARG A 19 -2.24 7.93 6.27
C ARG A 19 -3.49 7.96 5.39
N GLN A 20 -3.41 7.51 4.14
CA GLN A 20 -4.61 7.36 3.31
C GLN A 20 -5.42 6.15 3.77
N PHE A 21 -4.80 5.04 4.13
CA PHE A 21 -5.46 3.85 4.68
C PHE A 21 -6.25 4.17 5.95
N GLN A 22 -5.66 4.91 6.90
CA GLN A 22 -6.38 5.39 8.09
C GLN A 22 -7.62 6.25 7.74
N LYS A 23 -7.55 7.04 6.67
CA LYS A 23 -8.70 7.83 6.19
C LYS A 23 -9.73 6.95 5.48
N ALA A 24 -9.29 5.90 4.78
CA ALA A 24 -10.17 4.92 4.19
C ALA A 24 -10.95 4.17 5.28
N ASP A 25 -10.27 3.69 6.33
CA ASP A 25 -10.89 3.02 7.47
C ASP A 25 -11.92 3.91 8.18
N SER A 26 -11.58 5.19 8.35
CA SER A 26 -12.51 6.19 8.90
C SER A 26 -13.72 6.42 7.98
N ALA A 27 -13.54 6.42 6.66
CA ALA A 27 -14.64 6.54 5.71
C ALA A 27 -15.54 5.28 5.70
N LEU A 28 -14.95 4.08 5.76
CA LEU A 28 -15.66 2.81 5.88
C LEU A 28 -16.50 2.76 7.16
N SER A 29 -15.96 3.24 8.28
CA SER A 29 -16.69 3.34 9.56
C SER A 29 -17.90 4.28 9.51
N ASN A 30 -17.97 5.15 8.49
CA ASN A 30 -19.07 6.07 8.24
C ASN A 30 -19.94 5.63 7.03
N ASP A 31 -19.85 4.36 6.61
CA ASP A 31 -20.53 3.79 5.44
C ASP A 31 -20.27 4.56 4.12
N ASN A 32 -19.18 5.33 4.04
CA ASN A 32 -18.83 6.16 2.90
C ASN A 32 -17.82 5.44 1.99
N ILE A 33 -18.32 4.45 1.26
CA ILE A 33 -17.51 3.58 0.39
C ILE A 33 -16.79 4.39 -0.70
N ASP A 34 -17.45 5.39 -1.30
CA ASP A 34 -16.82 6.23 -2.32
C ASP A 34 -15.57 6.96 -1.81
N SER A 35 -15.66 7.51 -0.59
CA SER A 35 -14.52 8.19 0.03
C SER A 35 -13.46 7.19 0.46
N ALA A 36 -13.85 6.01 0.94
CA ALA A 36 -12.92 4.93 1.26
C ALA A 36 -12.11 4.51 0.03
N VAL A 37 -12.78 4.17 -1.06
CA VAL A 37 -12.16 3.80 -2.36
C VAL A 37 -11.24 4.92 -2.85
N LYS A 38 -11.64 6.18 -2.76
CA LYS A 38 -10.78 7.32 -3.12
C LYS A 38 -9.50 7.38 -2.28
N HIS A 39 -9.58 7.08 -0.99
CA HIS A 39 -8.41 7.04 -0.11
C HIS A 39 -7.54 5.81 -0.37
N LEU A 40 -8.14 4.64 -0.59
CA LEU A 40 -7.41 3.42 -0.97
C LEU A 40 -6.61 3.61 -2.26
N ASN A 41 -7.21 4.20 -3.31
CA ASN A 41 -6.50 4.53 -4.56
C ASN A 41 -5.31 5.46 -4.32
N LYS A 42 -5.47 6.50 -3.50
CA LYS A 42 -4.35 7.39 -3.15
C LYS A 42 -3.25 6.67 -2.36
N GLY A 43 -3.62 5.73 -1.51
CA GLY A 43 -2.67 4.90 -0.79
C GLY A 43 -1.88 4.00 -1.74
N LEU A 44 -2.58 3.34 -2.67
CA LEU A 44 -2.00 2.54 -3.74
C LEU A 44 -1.00 3.33 -4.57
N ASP A 45 -1.34 4.56 -4.99
CA ASP A 45 -0.42 5.44 -5.74
C ASP A 45 0.87 5.73 -4.96
N CYS A 46 0.76 5.93 -3.64
CA CYS A 46 1.91 6.17 -2.77
C CYS A 46 2.80 4.93 -2.67
N PHE A 47 2.21 3.74 -2.49
CA PHE A 47 2.96 2.49 -2.43
C PHE A 47 3.58 2.09 -3.77
N ALA A 48 2.93 2.38 -4.90
CA ALA A 48 3.52 2.22 -6.22
C ALA A 48 4.76 3.11 -6.39
N THR A 49 4.68 4.36 -5.95
CA THR A 49 5.84 5.28 -5.96
C THR A 49 6.94 4.79 -5.02
N ALA A 50 6.58 4.30 -3.84
CA ALA A 50 7.54 3.74 -2.89
C ALA A 50 8.27 2.52 -3.47
N GLN A 51 7.55 1.60 -4.11
CA GLN A 51 8.12 0.43 -4.79
C GLN A 51 9.21 0.85 -5.79
N GLU A 52 8.94 1.85 -6.62
CA GLU A 52 9.93 2.36 -7.57
C GLU A 52 11.19 2.90 -6.90
N HIS A 53 11.08 3.48 -5.71
CA HIS A 53 12.21 3.97 -4.94
C HIS A 53 12.99 2.84 -4.28
N VAL A 54 12.28 1.86 -3.70
CA VAL A 54 12.89 0.70 -3.03
C VAL A 54 13.68 -0.16 -4.02
N VAL A 55 13.12 -0.51 -5.19
CA VAL A 55 13.80 -1.37 -6.17
C VAL A 55 15.04 -0.70 -6.80
N LYS A 56 15.10 0.64 -6.80
CA LYS A 56 16.28 1.40 -7.28
C LYS A 56 17.47 1.35 -6.32
N ALA A 57 17.31 0.82 -5.11
CA ALA A 57 18.37 0.73 -4.13
C ALA A 57 19.38 -0.42 -4.38
N GLU A 58 19.13 -1.29 -5.38
CA GLU A 58 20.03 -2.38 -5.82
C GLU A 58 20.56 -3.30 -4.69
N ASP A 59 19.80 -3.49 -3.61
CA ASP A 59 20.08 -4.44 -2.53
C ASP A 59 19.05 -5.58 -2.54
N ASP A 60 19.47 -6.78 -2.16
CA ASP A 60 18.60 -7.97 -2.12
C ASP A 60 17.42 -7.81 -1.15
N ALA A 61 17.61 -7.14 -0.01
CA ALA A 61 16.53 -6.89 0.94
C ALA A 61 15.51 -5.91 0.34
N TYR A 62 15.97 -4.88 -0.35
CA TYR A 62 15.11 -3.91 -1.02
C TYR A 62 14.37 -4.52 -2.22
N ASN A 63 14.99 -5.41 -2.98
CA ASN A 63 14.28 -6.14 -4.04
C ASN A 63 13.13 -6.98 -3.48
N LYS A 64 13.36 -7.71 -2.38
CA LYS A 64 12.31 -8.48 -1.70
C LYS A 64 11.21 -7.57 -1.13
N ALA A 65 11.58 -6.44 -0.55
CA ALA A 65 10.60 -5.47 -0.07
C ALA A 65 9.75 -4.91 -1.23
N GLY A 66 10.37 -4.64 -2.38
CA GLY A 66 9.67 -4.25 -3.60
C GLY A 66 8.68 -5.31 -4.09
N GLU A 67 9.03 -6.60 -3.99
CA GLU A 67 8.12 -7.71 -4.31
C GLU A 67 6.94 -7.80 -3.34
N GLU A 68 7.17 -7.61 -2.03
CA GLU A 68 6.09 -7.59 -1.04
C GLU A 68 5.17 -6.36 -1.23
N ILE A 69 5.72 -5.18 -1.57
CA ILE A 69 4.92 -4.01 -1.96
C ILE A 69 4.09 -4.30 -3.21
N ASP A 70 4.66 -4.96 -4.22
CA ASP A 70 3.94 -5.35 -5.45
C ASP A 70 2.75 -6.28 -5.15
N LYS A 71 2.96 -7.27 -4.26
CA LYS A 71 1.90 -8.15 -3.79
C LYS A 71 0.81 -7.36 -3.06
N GLY A 72 1.20 -6.49 -2.13
CA GLY A 72 0.28 -5.62 -1.41
C GLY A 72 -0.55 -4.75 -2.35
N ASN A 73 0.07 -4.15 -3.37
CA ASN A 73 -0.60 -3.35 -4.38
C ASN A 73 -1.64 -4.15 -5.17
N LYS A 74 -1.34 -5.40 -5.54
CA LYS A 74 -2.28 -6.28 -6.23
C LYS A 74 -3.48 -6.64 -5.38
N GLU A 75 -3.29 -6.96 -4.11
CA GLU A 75 -4.40 -7.28 -3.20
C GLU A 75 -5.22 -6.02 -2.87
N LEU A 76 -4.58 -4.87 -2.71
CA LEU A 76 -5.25 -3.59 -2.52
C LEU A 76 -6.11 -3.21 -3.73
N GLN A 77 -5.62 -3.43 -4.95
CA GLN A 77 -6.42 -3.21 -6.16
C GLN A 77 -7.65 -4.12 -6.18
N LYS A 78 -7.51 -5.41 -5.84
CA LYS A 78 -8.66 -6.32 -5.73
C LYS A 78 -9.65 -5.88 -4.65
N SER A 79 -9.16 -5.30 -3.56
CA SER A 79 -10.01 -4.72 -2.51
C SER A 79 -10.83 -3.55 -3.06
N ILE A 80 -10.17 -2.62 -3.75
CA ILE A 80 -10.82 -1.47 -4.40
C ILE A 80 -11.89 -1.92 -5.39
N ASP A 81 -11.57 -2.89 -6.25
CA ASP A 81 -12.50 -3.44 -7.24
C ASP A 81 -13.70 -4.09 -6.56
N ALA A 82 -13.47 -4.86 -5.48
CA ALA A 82 -14.54 -5.50 -4.72
C ALA A 82 -15.45 -4.49 -3.99
N TYR A 83 -14.90 -3.38 -3.47
CA TYR A 83 -15.71 -2.28 -2.94
C TYR A 83 -16.58 -1.63 -4.02
N ALA A 84 -16.03 -1.42 -5.22
CA ALA A 84 -16.78 -0.86 -6.35
C ALA A 84 -17.91 -1.80 -6.82
N ASP A 85 -17.69 -3.11 -6.73
CA ASP A 85 -18.69 -4.15 -7.04
C ASP A 85 -19.70 -4.38 -5.90
N GLY A 86 -19.60 -3.66 -4.79
CA GLY A 86 -20.50 -3.79 -3.63
C GLY A 86 -20.25 -5.06 -2.79
N ASN A 87 -19.12 -5.73 -2.96
CA ASN A 87 -18.74 -6.92 -2.21
C ASN A 87 -17.77 -6.57 -1.07
N ALA A 88 -18.31 -5.99 0.00
CA ALA A 88 -17.54 -5.49 1.13
C ALA A 88 -16.73 -6.60 1.85
N ASP A 89 -17.31 -7.79 2.06
CA ASP A 89 -16.61 -8.89 2.73
C ASP A 89 -15.36 -9.33 1.96
N ARG A 90 -15.48 -9.46 0.64
CA ARG A 90 -14.34 -9.74 -0.22
C ARG A 90 -13.34 -8.59 -0.20
N ALA A 91 -13.83 -7.34 -0.21
CA ALA A 91 -12.97 -6.17 -0.20
C ALA A 91 -12.11 -6.09 1.07
N ILE A 92 -12.70 -6.35 2.24
CA ILE A 92 -12.02 -6.37 3.54
C ILE A 92 -10.95 -7.47 3.56
N SER A 93 -11.29 -8.69 3.14
CA SER A 93 -10.32 -9.80 3.12
C SER A 93 -9.11 -9.50 2.23
N GLN A 94 -9.30 -8.85 1.07
CA GLN A 94 -8.19 -8.46 0.20
C GLN A 94 -7.41 -7.27 0.77
N TYR A 95 -8.06 -6.36 1.47
CA TYR A 95 -7.41 -5.25 2.15
C TYR A 95 -6.47 -5.72 3.27
N GLU A 96 -6.93 -6.68 4.09
CA GLU A 96 -6.11 -7.30 5.13
C GLU A 96 -4.88 -8.00 4.53
N SER A 97 -5.08 -8.78 3.45
CA SER A 97 -3.98 -9.41 2.70
C SER A 97 -2.96 -8.39 2.13
N ALA A 98 -3.45 -7.21 1.72
CA ALA A 98 -2.59 -6.12 1.28
C ALA A 98 -1.74 -5.57 2.44
N MET A 99 -2.35 -5.33 3.60
CA MET A 99 -1.65 -4.87 4.80
C MET A 99 -0.58 -5.86 5.26
N ASP A 100 -0.89 -7.16 5.30
CA ASP A 100 0.08 -8.21 5.63
C ASP A 100 1.31 -8.19 4.71
N SER A 101 1.12 -7.86 3.44
CA SER A 101 2.22 -7.75 2.46
C SER A 101 3.03 -6.47 2.69
N TYR A 102 2.36 -5.35 2.99
CA TYR A 102 3.05 -4.10 3.30
C TYR A 102 3.86 -4.17 4.61
N ASP A 103 3.35 -4.87 5.62
CA ASP A 103 4.08 -5.08 6.88
C ASP A 103 5.34 -5.92 6.65
N LYS A 104 5.26 -6.99 5.86
CA LYS A 104 6.46 -7.76 5.45
C LYS A 104 7.47 -6.92 4.69
N ALA A 105 7.00 -6.02 3.82
CA ALA A 105 7.89 -5.12 3.10
C ALA A 105 8.62 -4.17 4.04
N LEU A 106 7.93 -3.66 5.07
CA LEU A 106 8.52 -2.82 6.11
C LEU A 106 9.58 -3.58 6.92
N ASP A 107 9.28 -4.81 7.37
CA ASP A 107 10.22 -5.65 8.12
C ASP A 107 11.53 -5.95 7.36
N LEU A 108 11.52 -5.84 6.03
CA LEU A 108 12.68 -6.05 5.18
C LEU A 108 13.54 -4.79 5.00
N ILE A 109 13.02 -3.60 5.34
CA ILE A 109 13.68 -2.30 5.09
C ILE A 109 13.93 -1.46 6.36
N ASP A 110 13.39 -1.89 7.50
CA ASP A 110 13.64 -1.33 8.84
C ASP A 110 14.89 -1.94 9.49
#